data_AF-A0A7C9FBY2-F1
#
_entry.id   AF-A0A7C9FBY2-F1
#
_cell.length_a   1.000
_cell.length_b   1.000
_cell.length_c   1.000
_cell.angle_alpha   90.00
_cell.angle_beta   90.00
_cell.angle_gamma   90.00
#
_symmetry.space_group_name_H-M   'P 1'
#
loop_
_entity.id
_entity.type
_entity.pdbx_description
1 polymer ?
#
loop_
_entity_poly.entity_id
_entity_poly.type
_entity_poly.pdbx_seq_one_letter_code
_entity_poly.pdbx_strand_id
1 'polypeptide(L)'
;MEISLKNTGSKSISIRKGRYFFVSMAILFPILAALGFIPDYQMFAQENIKLHWFLHVHGLIMTAWLGIFLALTLLVAKDNVKRHRQLGQTGFVFGILVWLSLLGITVRALIVNNPPEPGGQFDILFIQLYLLVLFGIFFAWGILVRKQAAAHKRLLLLATLIVIQAGIDRIRFLPGLQTAVFVRFIYLDILLIPLFIYDWLSLRRFHLITWVGTLLIVIFQTSITLSWGSPGWHHFWYAAITPFVERVPEIELADVKTDLLLGNYGDQKWHLTVSREAGKLYLQLPGNPKWELGAASETDLFLKADNWKLHFVKGPDGKVTKLVNDQIFKVWEVPRMQ
;
A
#
# COMPACT_ATOMS: atom_id res chain seq x y z
N MET A 1 -52.96 28.72 -32.25
CA MET A 1 -52.95 27.41 -31.58
C MET A 1 -51.50 27.00 -31.40
N GLU A 2 -51.05 27.02 -30.14
CA GLU A 2 -49.68 26.73 -29.70
C GLU A 2 -49.26 25.31 -30.09
N ILE A 3 -47.98 25.13 -30.47
CA ILE A 3 -47.14 24.07 -29.91
C ILE A 3 -45.71 24.62 -29.79
N SER A 4 -45.35 25.08 -28.59
CA SER A 4 -43.95 25.25 -28.18
C SER A 4 -43.72 24.42 -26.93
N LEU A 5 -43.18 23.22 -27.09
CA LEU A 5 -42.61 22.43 -26.00
C LEU A 5 -41.13 22.18 -26.29
N LYS A 6 -40.31 23.19 -25.97
CA LYS A 6 -38.85 23.08 -25.89
C LYS A 6 -38.51 22.21 -24.67
N ASN A 7 -38.29 20.91 -24.92
CA ASN A 7 -37.80 19.93 -23.95
C ASN A 7 -36.34 20.22 -23.54
N THR A 8 -36.15 21.24 -22.69
CA THR A 8 -34.84 21.72 -22.21
C THR A 8 -34.51 21.28 -20.78
N GLY A 9 -35.50 20.77 -20.02
CA GLY A 9 -35.34 20.35 -18.63
C GLY A 9 -34.53 19.06 -18.45
N SER A 10 -34.75 18.05 -19.29
CA SER A 10 -34.11 16.74 -19.17
C SER A 10 -32.58 16.79 -19.41
N LYS A 11 -32.14 17.53 -20.43
CA LYS A 11 -30.70 17.72 -20.75
C LYS A 11 -29.94 18.50 -19.66
N SER A 12 -30.56 19.52 -19.05
CA SER A 12 -29.86 20.34 -18.04
C SER A 12 -29.67 19.58 -16.71
N ILE A 13 -30.64 18.73 -16.34
CA ILE A 13 -30.58 17.90 -15.13
C ILE A 13 -29.53 16.78 -15.28
N SER A 14 -29.42 16.14 -16.46
CA SER A 14 -28.40 15.10 -16.68
C SER A 14 -26.96 15.68 -16.70
N ILE A 15 -26.77 16.87 -17.28
CA ILE A 15 -25.48 17.57 -17.28
C ILE A 15 -25.08 18.00 -15.86
N ARG A 16 -26.04 18.47 -15.04
CA ARG A 16 -25.78 18.82 -13.63
C ARG A 16 -25.44 17.59 -12.77
N LYS A 17 -26.19 16.48 -12.89
CA LYS A 17 -25.91 15.24 -12.13
C LYS A 17 -24.55 14.64 -12.48
N GLY A 18 -24.12 14.72 -13.74
CA GLY A 18 -22.85 14.15 -14.18
C GLY A 18 -21.58 14.88 -13.67
N ARG A 19 -21.72 16.09 -13.12
CA ARG A 19 -20.63 16.88 -12.54
C ARG A 19 -20.28 16.45 -11.12
N TYR A 20 -21.27 15.97 -10.37
CA TYR A 20 -21.10 15.62 -8.95
C TYR A 20 -20.51 14.23 -8.74
N PHE A 21 -20.65 13.30 -9.70
CA PHE A 21 -20.09 11.94 -9.59
C PHE A 21 -18.59 11.94 -9.24
N PHE A 22 -17.77 12.68 -10.00
CA PHE A 22 -16.33 12.74 -9.76
C PHE A 22 -15.99 13.44 -8.45
N VAL A 23 -16.81 14.40 -8.02
CA VAL A 23 -16.67 15.04 -6.70
C VAL A 23 -16.98 14.05 -5.58
N SER A 24 -18.05 13.25 -5.71
CA SER A 24 -18.39 12.21 -4.73
C SER A 24 -17.26 11.19 -4.57
N MET A 25 -16.67 10.74 -5.67
CA MET A 25 -15.51 9.84 -5.64
C MET A 25 -14.27 10.53 -5.02
N ALA A 26 -14.04 11.80 -5.36
CA ALA A 26 -12.95 12.59 -4.79
C ALA A 26 -13.11 12.89 -3.29
N ILE A 27 -14.33 12.83 -2.74
CA ILE A 27 -14.60 12.89 -1.30
C ILE A 27 -14.41 11.51 -0.67
N LEU A 28 -14.89 10.46 -1.33
CA LEU A 28 -14.81 9.09 -0.85
C LEU A 28 -13.35 8.63 -0.65
N PHE A 29 -12.45 8.92 -1.60
CA PHE A 29 -11.06 8.46 -1.51
C PHE A 29 -10.34 8.98 -0.24
N PRO A 30 -10.31 10.28 0.09
CA PRO A 30 -9.80 10.76 1.38
C PRO A 30 -10.41 10.05 2.60
N ILE A 31 -11.72 9.76 2.58
CA ILE A 31 -12.39 9.06 3.69
C ILE A 31 -11.84 7.64 3.83
N LEU A 32 -11.73 6.88 2.72
CA LEU A 32 -11.17 5.53 2.74
C LEU A 32 -9.71 5.52 3.20
N ALA A 33 -8.91 6.47 2.72
CA ALA A 33 -7.53 6.64 3.18
C ALA A 33 -7.47 6.94 4.68
N ALA A 34 -8.31 7.84 5.19
CA ALA A 34 -8.38 8.17 6.60
C ALA A 34 -8.79 6.96 7.46
N LEU A 35 -9.80 6.19 7.04
CA LEU A 35 -10.27 4.98 7.73
C LEU A 35 -9.19 3.90 7.81
N GLY A 36 -8.35 3.78 6.78
CA GLY A 36 -7.24 2.82 6.77
C GLY A 36 -6.03 3.29 7.58
N PHE A 37 -5.60 4.54 7.42
CA PHE A 37 -4.31 5.00 7.95
C PHE A 37 -4.37 5.68 9.31
N ILE A 38 -5.47 6.37 9.67
CA ILE A 38 -5.54 7.07 10.98
C ILE A 38 -5.41 6.08 12.15
N PRO A 39 -6.12 4.93 12.18
CA PRO A 39 -5.97 3.96 13.27
C PRO A 39 -4.55 3.41 13.39
N ASP A 40 -3.87 3.19 12.27
CA ASP A 40 -2.48 2.74 12.25
C ASP A 40 -1.54 3.80 12.84
N TYR A 41 -1.67 5.07 12.44
CA TYR A 41 -0.86 6.16 13.00
C TYR A 41 -1.11 6.37 14.50
N GLN A 42 -2.36 6.25 14.94
CA GLN A 42 -2.71 6.29 16.37
C GLN A 42 -2.07 5.15 17.14
N MET A 43 -2.14 3.92 16.61
CA MET A 43 -1.50 2.75 17.19
C MET A 43 0.03 2.94 17.26
N PHE A 44 0.65 3.42 16.18
CA PHE A 44 2.10 3.66 16.18
C PHE A 44 2.52 4.68 17.23
N ALA A 45 1.73 5.74 17.42
CA ALA A 45 1.99 6.73 18.47
C ALA A 45 1.79 6.16 19.88
N GLN A 46 0.73 5.39 20.10
CA GLN A 46 0.43 4.76 21.40
C GLN A 46 1.50 3.75 21.82
N GLU A 47 1.97 2.94 20.87
CA GLU A 47 2.95 1.86 21.09
C GLU A 47 4.41 2.32 20.93
N ASN A 48 4.66 3.64 20.84
CA ASN A 48 5.99 4.22 20.61
C ASN A 48 6.76 3.62 19.41
N ILE A 49 6.04 3.21 18.37
CA ILE A 49 6.62 2.67 17.13
C ILE A 49 7.20 3.83 16.33
N LYS A 50 8.52 3.87 16.22
CA LYS A 50 9.26 4.88 15.45
C LYS A 50 9.12 4.59 13.97
N LEU A 51 8.57 5.54 13.22
CA LEU A 51 8.45 5.44 11.78
C LEU A 51 9.64 6.10 11.09
N HIS A 52 10.14 5.48 10.03
CA HIS A 52 11.12 6.11 9.18
C HIS A 52 10.52 7.34 8.48
N TRP A 53 11.24 8.47 8.48
CA TRP A 53 10.75 9.77 8.00
C TRP A 53 10.12 9.71 6.59
N PHE A 54 10.64 8.83 5.74
CA PHE A 54 10.16 8.66 4.38
C PHE A 54 8.68 8.26 4.31
N LEU A 55 8.15 7.54 5.30
CA LEU A 55 6.71 7.24 5.39
C LEU A 55 5.87 8.51 5.61
N HIS A 56 6.37 9.47 6.38
CA HIS A 56 5.68 10.75 6.57
C HIS A 56 5.66 11.57 5.28
N VAL A 57 6.77 11.60 4.54
CA VAL A 57 6.85 12.28 3.25
C VAL A 57 5.95 11.61 2.21
N HIS A 58 5.97 10.28 2.13
CA HIS A 58 5.05 9.52 1.29
C HIS A 58 3.59 9.82 1.65
N GLY A 59 3.24 9.75 2.94
CA GLY A 59 1.90 10.08 3.43
C GLY A 59 1.46 11.49 3.07
N LEU A 60 2.34 12.48 3.24
CA LEU A 60 2.08 13.88 2.87
C LEU A 60 1.82 14.03 1.37
N ILE A 61 2.62 13.39 0.51
CA ILE A 61 2.44 13.40 -0.94
C ILE A 61 1.09 12.79 -1.33
N MET A 62 0.72 11.65 -0.72
CA MET A 62 -0.56 10.99 -0.97
C MET A 62 -1.76 11.81 -0.50
N THR A 63 -1.69 12.40 0.69
CA THR A 63 -2.74 13.29 1.20
C THR A 63 -2.88 14.53 0.33
N ALA A 64 -1.77 15.13 -0.11
CA ALA A 64 -1.79 16.27 -1.01
C ALA A 64 -2.36 15.90 -2.39
N TRP A 65 -2.03 14.73 -2.94
CA TRP A 65 -2.62 14.22 -4.18
C TRP A 65 -4.15 14.13 -4.09
N LEU A 66 -4.66 13.52 -3.02
CA LEU A 66 -6.12 13.40 -2.80
C LEU A 66 -6.78 14.78 -2.62
N GLY A 67 -6.14 15.68 -1.88
CA GLY A 67 -6.60 17.06 -1.70
C GLY A 67 -6.64 17.85 -3.02
N ILE A 68 -5.61 17.72 -3.85
CA ILE A 68 -5.54 18.36 -5.18
C ILE A 68 -6.60 17.75 -6.11
N PHE A 69 -6.77 16.42 -6.11
CA PHE A 69 -7.80 15.75 -6.91
C PHE A 69 -9.20 16.25 -6.53
N LEU A 70 -9.50 16.38 -5.24
CA LEU A 70 -10.75 16.96 -4.75
C LEU A 70 -10.89 18.44 -5.15
N ALA A 71 -9.85 19.25 -4.98
CA ALA A 71 -9.89 20.66 -5.38
C ALA A 71 -10.14 20.83 -6.89
N LEU A 72 -9.48 20.03 -7.73
CA LEU A 72 -9.62 20.08 -9.18
C LEU A 72 -11.02 19.65 -9.64
N THR A 73 -11.62 18.63 -9.01
CA THR A 73 -12.99 18.19 -9.32
C THR A 73 -14.03 19.23 -8.86
N LEU A 74 -13.85 19.84 -7.69
CA LEU A 74 -14.69 20.94 -7.21
C LEU A 74 -14.62 22.18 -8.12
N LEU A 75 -13.45 22.54 -8.62
CA LEU A 75 -13.29 23.66 -9.55
C LEU A 75 -14.07 23.43 -10.86
N VAL A 76 -14.07 22.20 -11.38
CA VAL A 76 -14.86 21.84 -12.56
C VAL A 76 -16.35 21.86 -12.27
N ALA A 77 -16.77 21.38 -11.09
CA ALA A 77 -18.18 21.44 -10.67
C ALA A 77 -18.70 22.88 -10.54
N LYS A 78 -17.84 23.83 -10.15
CA LYS A 78 -18.10 25.28 -10.09
C LYS A 78 -17.88 26.01 -11.43
N ASP A 79 -17.72 25.30 -12.54
CA ASP A 79 -17.43 25.85 -13.88
C ASP A 79 -16.15 26.72 -13.96
N ASN A 80 -15.23 26.63 -12.99
CA ASN A 80 -14.00 27.41 -12.95
C ASN A 80 -12.83 26.68 -13.62
N VAL A 81 -12.96 26.43 -14.92
CA VAL A 81 -11.96 25.70 -15.72
C VAL A 81 -10.62 26.44 -15.80
N LYS A 82 -10.62 27.78 -15.71
CA LYS A 82 -9.38 28.57 -15.70
C LYS A 82 -8.50 28.22 -14.50
N ARG A 83 -9.06 28.23 -13.28
CA ARG A 83 -8.32 27.83 -12.07
C ARG A 83 -7.98 26.35 -12.08
N HIS A 84 -8.84 25.48 -12.63
CA HIS A 84 -8.51 24.07 -12.82
C HIS A 84 -7.22 23.89 -13.66
N ARG A 85 -7.05 24.67 -14.75
CA ARG A 85 -5.82 24.62 -15.56
C ARG A 85 -4.59 25.14 -14.81
N GLN A 86 -4.74 26.16 -13.98
CA GLN A 86 -3.65 26.70 -13.16
C GLN A 86 -3.22 25.70 -12.08
N LEU A 87 -4.16 25.23 -11.25
CA LEU A 87 -3.90 24.23 -10.20
C LEU A 87 -3.50 22.86 -10.79
N GLY A 88 -3.95 22.56 -12.01
CA GLY A 88 -3.61 21.33 -12.72
C GLY A 88 -2.11 21.17 -12.99
N GLN A 89 -1.34 22.27 -13.07
CA GLN A 89 0.13 22.21 -13.13
C GLN A 89 0.72 21.66 -11.83
N THR A 90 0.23 22.14 -10.67
CA THR A 90 0.58 21.57 -9.36
C THR A 90 0.17 20.09 -9.29
N GLY A 91 -1.02 19.75 -9.78
CA GLY A 91 -1.48 18.36 -9.87
C GLY A 91 -0.57 17.48 -10.73
N PHE A 92 -0.03 18.01 -11.84
CA PHE A 92 0.94 17.28 -12.66
C PHE A 92 2.22 16.97 -11.89
N VAL A 93 2.79 17.96 -11.20
CA VAL A 93 3.98 17.78 -10.35
C VAL A 93 3.72 16.76 -9.26
N PHE A 94 2.59 16.87 -8.55
CA PHE A 94 2.24 15.91 -7.50
C PHE A 94 2.02 14.50 -8.03
N GLY A 95 1.48 14.32 -9.24
CA GLY A 95 1.37 12.98 -9.83
C GLY A 95 2.74 12.35 -10.11
N ILE A 96 3.73 13.14 -10.54
CA ILE A 96 5.13 12.66 -10.64
C ILE A 96 5.66 12.30 -9.25
N LEU A 97 5.44 13.16 -8.24
CA LEU A 97 5.86 12.89 -6.87
C LEU A 97 5.20 11.64 -6.28
N VAL A 98 3.93 11.37 -6.58
CA VAL A 98 3.24 10.14 -6.18
C VAL A 98 3.98 8.95 -6.78
N TRP A 99 4.23 8.95 -8.09
CA TRP A 99 4.92 7.85 -8.77
C TRP A 99 6.35 7.63 -8.23
N LEU A 100 7.11 8.72 -8.01
CA LEU A 100 8.44 8.65 -7.39
C LEU A 100 8.39 8.16 -5.95
N SER A 101 7.37 8.54 -5.18
CA SER A 101 7.19 8.07 -3.80
C SER A 101 6.87 6.58 -3.76
N LEU A 102 6.05 6.07 -4.70
CA LEU A 102 5.77 4.64 -4.85
C LEU A 102 7.06 3.89 -5.16
N LEU A 103 7.84 4.37 -6.13
CA LEU A 103 9.14 3.79 -6.48
C LEU A 103 10.08 3.78 -5.28
N GLY A 104 10.17 4.87 -4.53
CA GLY A 104 11.03 4.97 -3.35
C GLY A 104 10.63 4.02 -2.22
N ILE A 105 9.32 3.81 -1.99
CA ILE A 105 8.84 2.82 -1.03
C ILE A 105 9.28 1.41 -1.47
N THR A 106 9.08 1.08 -2.75
CA THR A 106 9.45 -0.22 -3.32
C THR A 106 10.96 -0.48 -3.24
N VAL A 107 11.77 0.46 -3.71
CA VAL A 107 13.23 0.34 -3.71
C VAL A 107 13.76 0.19 -2.29
N ARG A 108 13.25 0.99 -1.34
CA ARG A 108 13.69 0.87 0.06
C ARG A 108 13.31 -0.48 0.66
N ALA A 109 12.10 -0.97 0.37
CA ALA A 109 11.65 -2.27 0.84
C ALA A 109 12.50 -3.42 0.29
N LEU A 110 13.13 -3.26 -0.88
CA LEU A 110 14.00 -4.26 -1.48
C LEU A 110 15.46 -4.20 -1.00
N ILE A 111 15.93 -3.03 -0.54
CA ILE A 111 17.37 -2.81 -0.26
C ILE A 111 17.69 -2.77 1.24
N VAL A 112 16.86 -2.16 2.08
CA VAL A 112 17.23 -1.87 3.48
C VAL A 112 17.31 -3.13 4.34
N ASN A 113 16.47 -4.10 4.03
CA ASN A 113 16.50 -5.44 4.58
C ASN A 113 16.25 -6.35 3.39
N ASN A 114 17.16 -7.27 3.09
CA ASN A 114 16.89 -8.36 2.15
C ASN A 114 17.18 -9.66 2.91
N PRO A 115 16.17 -10.51 3.16
CA PRO A 115 16.36 -11.81 3.79
C PRO A 115 17.38 -12.63 3.00
N PRO A 116 18.15 -13.51 3.67
CA PRO A 116 19.05 -14.42 2.98
C PRO A 116 18.28 -15.46 2.15
N GLU A 117 16.98 -15.66 2.36
CA GLU A 117 16.15 -16.59 1.60
C GLU A 117 15.03 -15.89 0.83
N PRO A 118 14.67 -16.42 -0.36
CA PRO A 118 13.48 -15.98 -1.07
C PRO A 118 12.21 -16.28 -0.26
N GLY A 119 11.34 -15.28 -0.10
CA GLY A 119 10.13 -15.44 0.72
C GLY A 119 9.03 -14.41 0.45
N GLY A 120 8.09 -14.33 1.41
CA GLY A 120 6.82 -13.60 1.28
C GLY A 120 6.95 -12.09 0.97
N GLN A 121 8.11 -11.48 1.23
CA GLN A 121 8.38 -10.11 0.80
C GLN A 121 8.14 -9.89 -0.71
N PHE A 122 8.42 -10.90 -1.53
CA PHE A 122 8.28 -10.81 -2.98
C PHE A 122 6.82 -10.96 -3.40
N ASP A 123 5.94 -11.57 -2.60
CA ASP A 123 4.50 -11.49 -2.83
C ASP A 123 3.98 -10.06 -2.66
N ILE A 124 4.49 -9.34 -1.65
CA ILE A 124 4.15 -7.93 -1.46
C ILE A 124 4.66 -7.07 -2.62
N LEU A 125 5.81 -7.44 -3.22
CA LEU A 125 6.35 -6.76 -4.40
C LEU A 125 5.38 -6.78 -5.59
N PHE A 126 4.57 -7.83 -5.77
CA PHE A 126 3.52 -7.83 -6.80
C PHE A 126 2.56 -6.65 -6.63
N ILE A 127 2.10 -6.41 -5.42
CA ILE A 127 1.17 -5.32 -5.11
C ILE A 127 1.86 -3.98 -5.36
N GLN A 128 3.11 -3.82 -4.92
CA GLN A 128 3.86 -2.59 -5.10
C GLN A 128 4.08 -2.25 -6.58
N LEU A 129 4.46 -3.24 -7.40
CA LEU A 129 4.63 -3.07 -8.85
C LEU A 129 3.31 -2.79 -9.55
N TYR A 130 2.23 -3.46 -9.15
CA TYR A 130 0.87 -3.17 -9.64
C TYR A 130 0.48 -1.71 -9.42
N LEU A 131 0.66 -1.20 -8.20
CA LEU A 131 0.36 0.19 -7.87
C LEU A 131 1.23 1.16 -8.68
N LEU A 132 2.53 0.91 -8.74
CA LEU A 132 3.49 1.74 -9.47
C LEU A 132 3.19 1.81 -10.97
N VAL A 133 2.97 0.65 -11.60
CA VAL A 133 2.78 0.54 -13.05
C VAL A 133 1.42 1.10 -13.47
N LEU A 134 0.32 0.68 -12.84
CA LEU A 134 -1.00 1.15 -13.26
C LEU A 134 -1.24 2.62 -12.92
N PHE A 135 -0.77 3.11 -11.77
CA PHE A 135 -0.82 4.55 -11.49
C PHE A 135 -0.05 5.31 -12.57
N GLY A 136 1.18 4.89 -12.89
CA GLY A 136 2.02 5.51 -13.91
C GLY A 136 1.35 5.54 -15.29
N ILE A 137 0.81 4.41 -15.75
CA ILE A 137 0.10 4.29 -17.03
C ILE A 137 -1.11 5.20 -17.07
N PHE A 138 -2.01 5.12 -16.08
CA PHE A 138 -3.24 5.90 -16.09
C PHE A 138 -2.98 7.39 -15.91
N PHE A 139 -2.04 7.76 -15.05
CA PHE A 139 -1.66 9.15 -14.87
C PHE A 139 -1.04 9.72 -16.16
N ALA A 140 -0.01 9.08 -16.72
CA ALA A 140 0.65 9.54 -17.93
C ALA A 140 -0.34 9.63 -19.11
N TRP A 141 -1.15 8.58 -19.32
CA TRP A 141 -2.19 8.59 -20.36
C TRP A 141 -3.18 9.72 -20.12
N GLY A 142 -3.64 9.92 -18.89
CA GLY A 142 -4.57 10.99 -18.52
C GLY A 142 -4.03 12.38 -18.83
N ILE A 143 -2.74 12.62 -18.61
CA ILE A 143 -2.06 13.89 -18.94
C ILE A 143 -1.91 14.08 -20.46
N LEU A 144 -1.62 13.00 -21.20
CA LEU A 144 -1.52 13.04 -22.66
C LEU A 144 -2.86 13.39 -23.31
N VAL A 145 -3.96 12.80 -22.82
CA VAL A 145 -5.32 13.08 -23.33
C VAL A 145 -6.03 14.21 -22.58
N ARG A 146 -5.31 15.11 -21.90
CA ARG A 146 -5.89 16.23 -21.11
C ARG A 146 -6.84 17.15 -21.88
N LYS A 147 -6.70 17.22 -23.21
CA LYS A 147 -7.62 17.99 -24.08
C LYS A 147 -8.96 17.26 -24.30
N GLN A 148 -9.02 15.96 -24.05
CA GLN A 148 -10.22 15.12 -24.14
C GLN A 148 -10.81 14.93 -22.73
N ALA A 149 -11.60 15.89 -22.27
CA ALA A 149 -12.12 15.94 -20.90
C ALA A 149 -12.79 14.63 -20.43
N ALA A 150 -13.50 13.93 -21.31
CA ALA A 150 -14.15 12.66 -20.99
C ALA A 150 -13.14 11.54 -20.66
N ALA A 151 -12.05 11.43 -21.42
CA ALA A 151 -11.01 10.43 -21.18
C ALA A 151 -10.14 10.82 -19.99
N HIS A 152 -9.70 12.08 -19.92
CA HIS A 152 -8.85 12.62 -18.87
C HIS A 152 -9.40 12.34 -17.47
N LYS A 153 -10.66 12.72 -17.19
CA LYS A 153 -11.24 12.56 -15.85
C LYS A 153 -11.39 11.10 -15.41
N ARG A 154 -11.61 10.17 -16.36
CA ARG A 154 -11.72 8.73 -16.09
C ARG A 154 -10.35 8.15 -15.76
N LEU A 155 -9.32 8.51 -16.53
CA LEU A 155 -7.94 8.07 -16.28
C LEU A 155 -7.40 8.57 -14.94
N LEU A 156 -7.66 9.84 -14.58
CA LEU A 156 -7.21 10.38 -13.28
C LEU A 156 -7.99 9.77 -12.10
N LEU A 157 -9.26 9.44 -12.29
CA LEU A 157 -10.04 8.67 -11.30
C LEU A 157 -9.50 7.25 -11.15
N LEU A 158 -9.22 6.55 -12.25
CA LEU A 158 -8.63 5.21 -12.24
C LEU A 158 -7.25 5.21 -11.58
N ALA A 159 -6.37 6.17 -11.93
CA ALA A 159 -5.07 6.33 -11.28
C ALA A 159 -5.21 6.49 -9.76
N THR A 160 -6.13 7.35 -9.31
CA THR A 160 -6.37 7.59 -7.88
C THR A 160 -6.99 6.37 -7.20
N LEU A 161 -7.86 5.64 -7.91
CA LEU A 161 -8.44 4.39 -7.44
C LEU A 161 -7.33 3.36 -7.18
N ILE A 162 -6.37 3.17 -8.09
CA ILE A 162 -5.25 2.23 -7.86
C ILE A 162 -4.54 2.48 -6.53
N VAL A 163 -4.13 3.73 -6.26
CA VAL A 163 -3.39 4.03 -5.04
C VAL A 163 -4.24 3.97 -3.77
N ILE A 164 -5.57 4.00 -3.88
CA ILE A 164 -6.46 3.86 -2.72
C ILE A 164 -6.50 2.43 -2.17
N GLN A 165 -6.08 1.43 -2.95
CA GLN A 165 -5.94 0.04 -2.49
C GLN A 165 -5.15 -0.03 -1.17
N ALA A 166 -4.06 0.72 -1.05
CA ALA A 166 -3.23 0.72 0.15
C ALA A 166 -3.97 1.24 1.40
N GLY A 167 -4.96 2.13 1.22
CA GLY A 167 -5.85 2.56 2.29
C GLY A 167 -6.87 1.49 2.66
N ILE A 168 -7.52 0.90 1.65
CA ILE A 168 -8.50 -0.18 1.82
C ILE A 168 -7.90 -1.38 2.56
N ASP A 169 -6.70 -1.80 2.18
CA ASP A 169 -5.97 -2.93 2.79
C ASP A 169 -5.71 -2.77 4.30
N ARG A 170 -5.84 -1.55 4.82
CA ARG A 170 -5.64 -1.22 6.24
C ARG A 170 -6.94 -1.04 7.03
N ILE A 171 -8.10 -1.10 6.37
CA ILE A 171 -9.39 -0.95 7.05
C ILE A 171 -9.70 -2.23 7.84
N ARG A 172 -9.41 -2.21 9.14
CA ARG A 172 -9.45 -3.40 10.02
C ARG A 172 -10.81 -4.07 10.16
N PHE A 173 -11.90 -3.34 9.93
CA PHE A 173 -13.27 -3.88 10.02
C PHE A 173 -13.77 -4.52 8.72
N LEU A 174 -13.01 -4.46 7.62
CA LEU A 174 -13.41 -5.15 6.39
C LEU A 174 -13.12 -6.65 6.49
N PRO A 175 -14.14 -7.51 6.33
CA PRO A 175 -13.97 -8.95 6.48
C PRO A 175 -13.07 -9.54 5.39
N GLY A 176 -12.24 -10.51 5.76
CA GLY A 176 -11.50 -11.34 4.81
C GLY A 176 -10.26 -10.70 4.17
N LEU A 177 -9.87 -9.47 4.50
CA LEU A 177 -8.67 -8.84 3.89
C LEU A 177 -7.37 -9.63 4.09
N GLN A 178 -7.30 -10.46 5.14
CA GLN A 178 -6.14 -11.30 5.46
C GLN A 178 -6.28 -12.76 5.00
N THR A 179 -7.43 -13.17 4.43
CA THR A 179 -7.65 -14.57 4.07
C THR A 179 -7.05 -14.92 2.72
N ALA A 180 -7.13 -14.01 1.75
CA ALA A 180 -6.54 -14.20 0.43
C ALA A 180 -6.32 -12.86 -0.28
N VAL A 181 -5.30 -12.79 -1.14
CA VAL A 181 -4.96 -11.57 -1.89
C VAL A 181 -6.13 -11.07 -2.76
N PHE A 182 -6.90 -11.98 -3.38
CA PHE A 182 -8.00 -11.59 -4.26
C PHE A 182 -9.13 -10.84 -3.54
N VAL A 183 -9.34 -11.11 -2.24
CA VAL A 183 -10.37 -10.43 -1.44
C VAL A 183 -10.07 -8.93 -1.36
N ARG A 184 -8.79 -8.57 -1.31
CA ARG A 184 -8.34 -7.17 -1.33
C ARG A 184 -8.74 -6.47 -2.63
N PHE A 185 -8.66 -7.16 -3.76
CA PHE A 185 -9.03 -6.63 -5.08
C PHE A 185 -10.55 -6.44 -5.21
N ILE A 186 -11.36 -7.34 -4.65
CA ILE A 186 -12.84 -7.22 -4.70
C ILE A 186 -13.29 -5.87 -4.13
N TYR A 187 -12.73 -5.43 -3.00
CA TYR A 187 -13.10 -4.15 -2.40
C TYR A 187 -12.78 -2.94 -3.29
N LEU A 188 -11.67 -3.01 -4.03
CA LEU A 188 -11.31 -1.99 -5.02
C LEU A 188 -12.26 -2.03 -6.22
N ASP A 189 -12.57 -3.22 -6.71
CA ASP A 189 -13.40 -3.43 -7.90
C ASP A 189 -14.84 -2.97 -7.67
N ILE A 190 -15.35 -3.08 -6.44
CA ILE A 190 -16.64 -2.49 -6.05
C ILE A 190 -16.66 -0.98 -6.32
N LEU A 191 -15.53 -0.27 -6.18
CA LEU A 191 -15.42 1.16 -6.46
C LEU A 191 -15.40 1.48 -7.97
N LEU A 192 -15.25 0.47 -8.84
CA LEU A 192 -15.42 0.64 -10.30
C LEU A 192 -16.90 0.63 -10.70
N ILE A 193 -17.77 -0.07 -9.96
CA ILE A 193 -19.21 -0.17 -10.29
C ILE A 193 -19.86 1.21 -10.47
N PRO A 194 -19.66 2.21 -9.57
CA PRO A 194 -20.20 3.55 -9.76
C PRO A 194 -19.75 4.23 -11.06
N LEU A 195 -18.54 3.93 -11.55
CA LEU A 195 -18.04 4.49 -12.82
C LEU A 195 -18.77 3.90 -14.02
N PHE A 196 -19.05 2.59 -14.02
CA PHE A 196 -19.86 1.94 -15.05
C PHE A 196 -21.30 2.44 -15.03
N ILE A 197 -21.90 2.60 -13.85
CA ILE A 197 -23.23 3.20 -13.69
C ILE A 197 -23.23 4.63 -14.23
N TYR A 198 -22.23 5.44 -13.88
CA TYR A 198 -22.07 6.80 -14.40
C TYR A 198 -22.01 6.84 -15.94
N ASP A 199 -21.22 5.95 -16.55
CA ASP A 199 -21.10 5.84 -18.00
C ASP A 199 -22.43 5.46 -18.65
N TRP A 200 -23.13 4.45 -18.10
CA TRP A 200 -24.42 4.02 -18.61
C TRP A 200 -25.46 5.14 -18.52
N LEU A 201 -25.55 5.83 -17.38
CA LEU A 201 -26.50 6.92 -17.18
C LEU A 201 -26.18 8.14 -18.06
N SER A 202 -24.90 8.43 -18.29
CA SER A 202 -24.46 9.64 -19.02
C SER A 202 -24.37 9.43 -20.54
N LEU A 203 -23.93 8.25 -20.98
CA LEU A 203 -23.60 7.95 -22.37
C LEU A 203 -24.46 6.85 -22.99
N ARG A 204 -25.26 6.11 -22.19
CA ARG A 204 -25.98 4.88 -22.61
C ARG A 204 -25.08 3.78 -23.18
N ARG A 205 -23.79 3.88 -22.89
CA ARG A 205 -22.74 2.93 -23.23
C ARG A 205 -21.58 3.11 -22.26
N PHE A 206 -20.81 2.07 -22.06
CA PHE A 206 -19.58 2.17 -21.29
C PHE A 206 -18.49 2.86 -22.12
N HIS A 207 -17.79 3.80 -21.50
CA HIS A 207 -16.73 4.53 -22.18
C HIS A 207 -15.53 3.62 -22.42
N LEU A 208 -14.86 3.73 -23.56
CA LEU A 208 -13.72 2.87 -23.92
C LEU A 208 -12.64 2.87 -22.82
N ILE A 209 -12.29 4.05 -22.30
CA ILE A 209 -11.35 4.19 -21.18
C ILE A 209 -11.78 3.43 -19.92
N THR A 210 -13.08 3.43 -19.59
CA THR A 210 -13.58 2.67 -18.43
C THR A 210 -13.39 1.17 -18.65
N TRP A 211 -13.72 0.68 -19.85
CA TRP A 211 -13.51 -0.72 -20.24
C TRP A 211 -12.04 -1.11 -20.22
N VAL A 212 -11.20 -0.38 -20.96
CA VAL A 212 -9.76 -0.69 -21.09
C VAL A 212 -9.06 -0.55 -19.74
N GLY A 213 -9.37 0.48 -18.96
CA GLY A 213 -8.82 0.67 -17.63
C GLY A 213 -9.19 -0.47 -16.69
N THR A 214 -10.47 -0.87 -16.66
CA THR A 214 -10.93 -2.01 -15.85
C THR A 214 -10.30 -3.32 -16.30
N LEU A 215 -10.21 -3.55 -17.62
CA LEU A 215 -9.58 -4.75 -18.15
C LEU A 215 -8.10 -4.85 -17.74
N LEU A 216 -7.35 -3.75 -17.83
CA LEU A 216 -5.96 -3.70 -17.37
C LEU A 216 -5.84 -4.00 -15.87
N ILE A 217 -6.75 -3.43 -15.05
CA ILE A 217 -6.81 -3.70 -13.61
C ILE A 217 -7.01 -5.19 -13.35
N VAL A 218 -8.04 -5.78 -13.95
CA VAL A 218 -8.42 -7.18 -13.74
C VAL A 218 -7.33 -8.13 -14.22
N ILE A 219 -6.67 -7.84 -15.36
CA ILE A 219 -5.54 -8.63 -15.86
C ILE A 219 -4.42 -8.68 -14.81
N PHE A 220 -3.99 -7.52 -14.30
CA PHE A 220 -2.94 -7.48 -13.28
C PHE A 220 -3.37 -8.21 -12.00
N GLN A 221 -4.58 -7.94 -11.49
CA GLN A 221 -5.09 -8.60 -10.28
C GLN A 221 -5.17 -10.11 -10.42
N THR A 222 -5.59 -10.59 -11.60
CA THR A 222 -5.67 -12.02 -11.92
C THR A 222 -4.27 -12.62 -11.99
N SER A 223 -3.33 -11.99 -12.69
CA SER A 223 -1.94 -12.42 -12.76
C SER A 223 -1.30 -12.51 -11.38
N ILE A 224 -1.54 -11.54 -10.50
CA ILE A 224 -1.03 -11.53 -9.12
C ILE A 224 -1.66 -12.65 -8.31
N THR A 225 -2.99 -12.83 -8.41
CA THR A 225 -3.70 -13.89 -7.69
C THR A 225 -3.19 -15.28 -8.09
N LEU A 226 -2.96 -15.51 -9.38
CA LEU A 226 -2.46 -16.79 -9.90
C LEU A 226 -0.98 -17.02 -9.59
N SER A 227 -0.20 -15.96 -9.38
CA SER A 227 1.24 -16.03 -9.13
C SER A 227 1.63 -15.88 -7.66
N TRP A 228 0.65 -15.68 -6.77
CA TRP A 228 0.87 -15.48 -5.35
C TRP A 228 1.52 -16.72 -4.72
N GLY A 229 2.63 -16.54 -4.01
CA GLY A 229 3.40 -17.63 -3.41
C GLY A 229 4.23 -18.43 -4.44
N SER A 230 4.38 -17.95 -5.67
CA SER A 230 5.17 -18.63 -6.72
C SER A 230 6.66 -18.65 -6.37
N PRO A 231 7.28 -19.84 -6.22
CA PRO A 231 8.72 -19.94 -5.97
C PRO A 231 9.55 -19.33 -7.09
N GLY A 232 9.10 -19.47 -8.35
CA GLY A 232 9.78 -18.91 -9.51
C GLY A 232 9.84 -17.38 -9.46
N TRP A 233 8.78 -16.72 -9.00
CA TRP A 233 8.77 -15.27 -8.80
C TRP A 233 9.70 -14.86 -7.65
N HIS A 234 9.64 -15.56 -6.52
CA HIS A 234 10.50 -15.27 -5.37
C HIS A 234 11.97 -15.42 -5.73
N HIS A 235 12.35 -16.51 -6.40
CA HIS A 235 13.74 -16.74 -6.84
C HIS A 235 14.21 -15.72 -7.86
N PHE A 236 13.37 -15.36 -8.84
CA PHE A 236 13.73 -14.37 -9.85
C PHE A 236 14.09 -13.02 -9.22
N TRP A 237 13.20 -12.47 -8.37
CA TRP A 237 13.46 -11.17 -7.74
C TRP A 237 14.54 -11.23 -6.69
N TYR A 238 14.63 -12.31 -5.93
CA TYR A 238 15.74 -12.55 -5.03
C TYR A 238 17.06 -12.48 -5.80
N ALA A 239 17.21 -13.22 -6.89
CA ALA A 239 18.43 -13.22 -7.69
C ALA A 239 18.71 -11.85 -8.36
N ALA A 240 17.67 -11.14 -8.80
CA ALA A 240 17.79 -9.83 -9.45
C ALA A 240 18.26 -8.73 -8.47
N ILE A 241 17.82 -8.79 -7.20
CA ILE A 241 18.10 -7.76 -6.20
C ILE A 241 19.36 -8.06 -5.39
N THR A 242 19.68 -9.33 -5.15
CA THR A 242 20.83 -9.76 -4.33
C THR A 242 22.16 -9.07 -4.67
N PRO A 243 22.53 -8.80 -5.95
CA PRO A 243 23.77 -8.09 -6.29
C PRO A 243 23.84 -6.65 -5.78
N PHE A 244 22.71 -6.04 -5.45
CA PHE A 244 22.59 -4.62 -5.07
C PHE A 244 22.37 -4.43 -3.56
N VAL A 245 22.36 -5.51 -2.77
CA VAL A 245 22.05 -5.46 -1.34
C VAL A 245 23.16 -6.09 -0.52
N GLU A 246 23.53 -5.43 0.58
CA GLU A 246 24.48 -5.96 1.55
C GLU A 246 23.88 -7.19 2.25
N ARG A 247 24.59 -8.32 2.21
CA ARG A 247 24.15 -9.53 2.89
C ARG A 247 24.43 -9.41 4.37
N VAL A 248 23.43 -9.72 5.17
CA VAL A 248 23.65 -9.96 6.59
C VAL A 248 24.46 -11.25 6.72
N PRO A 249 25.69 -11.21 7.27
CA PRO A 249 26.49 -12.42 7.44
C PRO A 249 25.81 -13.32 8.46
N GLU A 250 25.42 -14.53 8.06
CA GLU A 250 24.87 -15.52 8.98
C GLU A 250 26.02 -16.23 9.71
N ILE A 251 25.96 -16.25 11.04
CA ILE A 251 26.90 -16.97 11.90
C ILE A 251 26.18 -18.10 12.64
N GLU A 252 26.87 -19.22 12.83
CA GLU A 252 26.39 -20.26 13.74
C GLU A 252 26.65 -19.84 15.19
N LEU A 253 25.58 -19.74 15.98
CA LEU A 253 25.68 -19.48 17.41
C LEU A 253 25.62 -20.78 18.19
N ALA A 254 26.55 -20.98 19.12
CA ALA A 254 26.48 -22.07 20.08
C ALA A 254 25.22 -21.94 20.97
N ASP A 255 24.64 -23.08 21.35
CA ASP A 255 23.41 -23.17 22.15
C ASP A 255 23.47 -22.32 23.42
N VAL A 256 24.58 -22.38 24.16
CA VAL A 256 24.77 -21.63 25.43
C VAL A 256 24.61 -20.11 25.22
N LYS A 257 25.04 -19.58 24.07
CA LYS A 257 24.94 -18.14 23.78
C LYS A 257 23.52 -17.72 23.42
N THR A 258 22.74 -18.64 22.83
CA THR A 258 21.38 -18.36 22.39
C THR A 258 20.35 -18.59 23.50
N ASP A 259 20.68 -19.34 24.56
CA ASP A 259 19.81 -19.53 25.74
C ASP A 259 19.38 -18.19 26.36
N LEU A 260 20.28 -17.20 26.35
CA LEU A 260 20.01 -15.85 26.87
C LEU A 260 18.97 -15.09 26.04
N LEU A 261 18.80 -15.44 24.76
CA LEU A 261 17.88 -14.81 23.82
C LEU A 261 16.48 -15.45 23.84
N LEU A 262 16.35 -16.67 24.37
CA LEU A 262 15.07 -17.38 24.40
C LEU A 262 14.08 -16.75 25.39
N GLY A 263 12.80 -16.78 25.05
CA GLY A 263 11.71 -16.33 25.92
C GLY A 263 10.68 -15.47 25.21
N ASN A 264 9.80 -14.87 26.01
CA ASN A 264 8.73 -14.01 25.54
C ASN A 264 9.13 -12.54 25.66
N TYR A 265 8.81 -11.76 24.63
CA TYR A 265 9.08 -10.33 24.57
C TYR A 265 7.79 -9.58 24.22
N GLY A 266 7.39 -8.63 25.05
CA GLY A 266 6.11 -7.94 24.94
C GLY A 266 5.46 -7.71 26.29
N ASP A 267 4.14 -7.78 26.33
CA ASP A 267 3.34 -7.58 27.53
C ASP A 267 2.23 -8.65 27.65
N GLN A 268 1.31 -8.44 28.59
CA GLN A 268 0.19 -9.35 28.83
C GLN A 268 -0.86 -9.36 27.70
N LYS A 269 -0.93 -8.30 26.88
CA LYS A 269 -1.88 -8.20 25.77
C LYS A 269 -1.33 -8.88 24.53
N TRP A 270 -0.03 -8.74 24.29
CA TRP A 270 0.64 -9.27 23.11
C TRP A 270 2.13 -9.49 23.37
N HIS A 271 2.66 -10.63 22.92
CA HIS A 271 4.08 -10.93 22.98
C HIS A 271 4.52 -11.73 21.77
N LEU A 272 5.79 -11.64 21.42
CA LEU A 272 6.46 -12.57 20.53
C LEU A 272 7.29 -13.56 21.34
N THR A 273 7.48 -14.76 20.80
CA THR A 273 8.25 -15.84 21.43
C THR A 273 9.46 -16.17 20.58
N VAL A 274 10.63 -16.20 21.22
CA VAL A 274 11.87 -16.72 20.63
C VAL A 274 12.16 -18.08 21.25
N SER A 275 12.17 -19.12 20.44
CA SER A 275 12.34 -20.51 20.88
C SER A 275 13.42 -21.24 20.08
N ARG A 276 13.97 -22.32 20.65
CA ARG A 276 14.89 -23.23 19.94
C ARG A 276 14.23 -24.59 19.72
N GLU A 277 14.30 -25.10 18.50
CA GLU A 277 13.84 -26.44 18.13
C GLU A 277 14.85 -27.09 17.19
N ALA A 278 15.30 -28.32 17.51
CA ALA A 278 16.29 -29.05 16.73
C ALA A 278 17.56 -28.23 16.38
N GLY A 279 18.04 -27.41 17.32
CA GLY A 279 19.23 -26.56 17.14
C GLY A 279 18.99 -25.26 16.36
N LYS A 280 17.78 -25.02 15.86
CA LYS A 280 17.41 -23.81 15.11
C LYS A 280 16.59 -22.86 15.97
N LEU A 281 16.76 -21.56 15.73
CA LEU A 281 15.98 -20.51 16.38
C LEU A 281 14.74 -20.16 15.57
N TYR A 282 13.65 -19.88 16.28
CA TYR A 282 12.37 -19.53 15.70
C TYR A 282 11.76 -18.32 16.40
N LEU A 283 11.13 -17.46 15.60
CA LEU A 283 10.24 -16.41 16.06
C LEU A 283 8.80 -16.87 15.87
N GLN A 284 7.95 -16.64 16.87
CA GLN A 284 6.51 -16.90 16.77
C GLN A 284 5.71 -15.71 17.29
N LEU A 285 4.68 -15.31 16.53
CA LEU A 285 3.65 -14.40 17.00
C LEU A 285 2.41 -15.18 17.45
N PRO A 286 1.57 -14.64 18.35
CA PRO A 286 0.37 -15.32 18.82
C PRO A 286 -0.55 -15.66 17.64
N GLY A 287 -0.95 -16.93 17.54
CA GLY A 287 -1.83 -17.42 16.46
C GLY A 287 -1.18 -17.54 15.08
N ASN A 288 0.15 -17.37 14.97
CA ASN A 288 0.88 -17.45 13.70
C ASN A 288 1.83 -18.66 13.66
N PRO A 289 2.24 -19.10 12.45
CA PRO A 289 3.30 -20.10 12.31
C PRO A 289 4.65 -19.57 12.82
N LYS A 290 5.59 -20.49 13.05
CA LYS A 290 6.98 -20.16 13.39
C LYS A 290 7.75 -19.76 12.14
N TRP A 291 8.62 -18.76 12.28
CA TRP A 291 9.55 -18.35 11.24
C TRP A 291 10.99 -18.58 11.70
N GLU A 292 11.81 -19.18 10.83
CA GLU A 292 13.22 -19.46 11.15
C GLU A 292 14.03 -18.17 11.27
N LEU A 293 14.85 -18.11 12.31
CA LEU A 293 15.78 -17.02 12.58
C LEU A 293 17.20 -17.42 12.19
N GLY A 294 17.90 -16.51 11.52
CA GLY A 294 19.36 -16.52 11.43
C GLY A 294 19.98 -15.56 12.45
N ALA A 295 21.29 -15.68 12.66
CA ALA A 295 22.04 -14.82 13.56
C ALA A 295 23.11 -14.03 12.80
N ALA A 296 23.19 -12.72 13.04
CA ALA A 296 24.24 -11.86 12.52
C ALA A 296 25.34 -11.60 13.57
N SER A 297 24.97 -11.65 14.85
CA SER A 297 25.86 -11.51 16.00
C SER A 297 25.26 -12.27 17.19
N GLU A 298 25.93 -12.24 18.35
CA GLU A 298 25.37 -12.84 19.59
C GLU A 298 24.09 -12.15 20.09
N THR A 299 23.79 -10.94 19.60
CA THR A 299 22.63 -10.14 20.02
C THR A 299 21.78 -9.68 18.84
N ASP A 300 22.15 -10.01 17.61
CA ASP A 300 21.43 -9.60 16.41
C ASP A 300 20.95 -10.84 15.67
N LEU A 301 19.64 -11.01 15.63
CA LEU A 301 18.97 -12.04 14.83
C LEU A 301 18.18 -11.39 13.70
N PHE A 302 17.78 -12.20 12.72
CA PHE A 302 16.92 -11.76 11.62
C PHE A 302 16.05 -12.90 11.11
N LEU A 303 14.90 -12.60 10.53
CA LEU A 303 14.08 -13.60 9.84
C LEU A 303 14.72 -14.02 8.52
N LYS A 304 14.81 -15.32 8.26
CA LYS A 304 15.47 -15.84 7.06
C LYS A 304 14.74 -15.53 5.76
N ALA A 305 13.42 -15.39 5.80
CA ALA A 305 12.56 -15.24 4.62
C ALA A 305 11.72 -13.94 4.62
N ASP A 306 12.00 -13.02 5.56
CA ASP A 306 11.27 -11.75 5.68
C ASP A 306 12.16 -10.61 6.22
N ASN A 307 11.71 -9.37 6.01
CA ASN A 307 12.44 -8.15 6.33
C ASN A 307 12.27 -7.71 7.78
N TRP A 308 12.79 -8.53 8.69
CA TRP A 308 12.70 -8.28 10.12
C TRP A 308 14.00 -8.59 10.83
N LYS A 309 14.63 -7.55 11.39
CA LYS A 309 15.83 -7.65 12.23
C LYS A 309 15.44 -7.49 13.71
N LEU A 310 16.16 -8.21 14.56
CA LEU A 310 15.93 -8.32 15.99
C LEU A 310 17.23 -8.00 16.73
N HIS A 311 17.27 -6.91 17.49
CA HIS A 311 18.42 -6.52 18.30
C HIS A 311 18.10 -6.68 19.79
N PHE A 312 18.76 -7.64 20.44
CA PHE A 312 18.57 -7.98 21.85
C PHE A 312 19.49 -7.13 22.72
N VAL A 313 18.91 -6.32 23.61
CA VAL A 313 19.66 -5.42 24.48
C VAL A 313 19.92 -6.09 25.82
N LYS A 314 21.19 -6.23 26.18
CA LYS A 314 21.63 -6.78 27.47
C LYS A 314 21.71 -5.68 28.55
N GLY A 315 21.31 -6.03 29.77
CA GLY A 315 21.50 -5.22 30.96
C GLY A 315 22.91 -5.35 31.56
N PRO A 316 23.22 -4.62 32.64
CA PRO A 316 24.52 -4.68 33.32
C PRO A 316 24.88 -6.06 33.86
N ASP A 317 23.89 -6.91 34.13
CA ASP A 317 24.02 -8.29 34.59
C ASP A 317 24.23 -9.30 33.44
N GLY A 318 24.33 -8.82 32.20
CA GLY A 318 24.49 -9.64 31.00
C GLY A 318 23.21 -10.31 30.50
N LYS A 319 22.07 -10.17 31.20
CA LYS A 319 20.78 -10.72 30.77
C LYS A 319 20.11 -9.81 29.76
N VAL A 320 19.38 -10.38 28.81
CA VAL A 320 18.56 -9.59 27.89
C VAL A 320 17.41 -8.94 28.65
N THR A 321 17.28 -7.62 28.53
CA THR A 321 16.23 -6.83 29.18
C THR A 321 15.11 -6.42 28.21
N LYS A 322 15.43 -6.24 26.93
CA LYS A 322 14.48 -5.88 25.89
C LYS A 322 14.95 -6.33 24.50
N LEU A 323 14.02 -6.31 23.56
CA LEU A 323 14.23 -6.60 22.16
C LEU A 323 13.78 -5.40 21.32
N VAL A 324 14.66 -4.94 20.43
CA VAL A 324 14.37 -3.90 19.44
C VAL A 324 14.07 -4.58 18.11
N ASN A 325 12.89 -4.33 17.58
CA ASN A 325 12.43 -4.84 16.30
C ASN A 325 12.62 -3.78 15.22
N ASP A 326 13.21 -4.15 14.08
CA ASP A 326 13.33 -3.29 12.91
C ASP A 326 12.71 -4.00 11.69
N GLN A 327 11.66 -3.38 11.14
CA GLN A 327 10.96 -3.81 9.94
C GLN A 327 10.90 -2.69 8.90
N ILE A 328 12.01 -2.42 8.20
CA ILE A 328 12.18 -1.53 7.01
C ILE A 328 11.88 -0.05 7.28
N PHE A 329 10.65 0.23 7.70
CA PHE A 329 10.10 1.54 7.98
C PHE A 329 9.64 1.72 9.42
N LYS A 330 9.65 0.67 10.24
CA LYS A 330 9.17 0.70 11.63
C LYS A 330 10.23 0.14 12.56
N VAL A 331 10.46 0.84 13.66
CA VAL A 331 11.31 0.37 14.75
C VAL A 331 10.55 0.47 16.05
N TRP A 332 10.51 -0.60 16.84
CA TRP A 332 9.85 -0.58 18.15
C TRP A 332 10.53 -1.49 19.15
N GLU A 333 10.32 -1.22 20.43
CA GLU A 333 10.98 -1.93 21.51
C GLU A 333 9.94 -2.69 22.33
N VAL A 334 10.26 -3.92 22.71
CA VAL A 334 9.43 -4.73 23.60
C VAL A 334 10.28 -5.25 24.76
N PRO A 335 9.80 -5.16 26.01
CA PRO A 335 10.55 -5.66 27.16
C PRO A 335 10.57 -7.19 27.16
N ARG A 336 11.60 -7.78 27.76
CA ARG A 336 11.57 -9.21 28.07
C ARG A 336 10.55 -9.45 29.18
N MET A 337 9.67 -10.43 28.97
CA MET A 337 8.72 -10.87 29.99
C MET A 337 9.43 -11.74 31.03
N GLN A 338 8.98 -11.64 32.28
CA GLN A 338 9.51 -12.43 33.39
C GLN A 338 9.11 -13.90 33.31
#